data_AF-A0AAD3CPB1-F1
#
_entry.id   AF-A0AAD3CPB1-F1
#
_cell.length_a   1.000
_cell.length_b   1.000
_cell.length_c   1.000
_cell.angle_alpha   90.00
_cell.angle_beta   90.00
_cell.angle_gamma   90.00
#
_symmetry.space_group_name_H-M   'P 1'
#
loop_
_entity.id
_entity.type
_entity.pdbx_description
1 polymer ?
#
loop_
_entity_poly.entity_id
_entity_poly.type
_entity_poly.pdbx_seq_one_letter_code
_entity_poly.pdbx_strand_id
1 'polypeptide(L)'
;MTKRFSFVLSCILLQNVQSYCPVVICPGFGNDSIDYKAPLEQDEEVGLISVLGRRGFDKEKIYTVPIKRSDWFNVARGLFDIPAFYTGNAKADGLGYGWYLKRLRDTIDLAYEESGGEKVLLLAHSAGGWLARAALGDGSWCETRELRTSEVVQGLVTLGAIHRVPEDASTCVTRGALKNTDALYPGAFLADEGIKYFSVGGAAVEGDIESESKAQRVAFDGYKAVSGVGKRIGDGVVPFEWTQLENAKQIRLDGVFHSINEAGTTDPTDNWYGSEGVVDRWLDQVLADLELGSSSVSQDDRNGENALAGFFSNLFKPAEFISRRDVVRNSMASLVALSICNEDIQPATAMYENGPTVDTEKVVLPSGVSFQDLRAGDGDEVVEGKRVNIQWSLKRSNGYIIDSSANNDGVPFIFIVGSGAAIKGLDEGIRGMKVGGIRRIVIPPSLSYVDGLEEGKPGPIPPGFGPKQRIKRVMNMIDVPDESFMIDLKVTRQQ
;
A
#
# COMPACT_ATOMS: atom_id res chain seq x y z
N MET A 1 -48.35 46.62 29.53
CA MET A 1 -48.88 46.79 28.16
C MET A 1 -47.74 46.65 27.16
N THR A 2 -47.66 45.48 26.53
CA THR A 2 -47.32 45.22 25.12
C THR A 2 -46.30 46.11 24.39
N LYS A 3 -45.16 45.49 23.99
CA LYS A 3 -44.66 45.58 22.60
C LYS A 3 -44.23 44.18 22.13
N ARG A 4 -44.81 43.77 21.00
CA ARG A 4 -44.81 42.43 20.39
C ARG A 4 -43.46 42.14 19.71
N PHE A 5 -42.96 40.93 19.95
CA PHE A 5 -42.02 40.23 19.07
C PHE A 5 -42.74 39.84 17.77
N SER A 6 -42.12 40.11 16.63
CA SER A 6 -42.41 39.46 15.35
C SER A 6 -41.08 38.99 14.80
N PHE A 7 -40.77 37.71 14.99
CA PHE A 7 -39.73 37.02 14.25
C PHE A 7 -40.38 36.53 12.96
N VAL A 8 -39.89 37.03 11.83
CA VAL A 8 -40.22 36.50 10.51
C VAL A 8 -39.43 35.20 10.36
N LEU A 9 -40.17 34.10 10.26
CA LEU A 9 -39.67 32.78 9.90
C LEU A 9 -39.16 32.86 8.45
N SER A 10 -37.87 33.07 8.24
CA SER A 10 -37.28 32.87 6.92
C SER A 10 -37.09 31.37 6.74
N CYS A 11 -37.82 30.81 5.78
CA CYS A 11 -37.75 29.41 5.38
C CYS A 11 -36.30 29.01 5.12
N ILE A 12 -35.80 28.06 5.91
CA ILE A 12 -34.66 27.25 5.51
C ILE A 12 -35.19 26.39 4.36
N LEU A 13 -34.81 26.76 3.13
CA LEU A 13 -34.80 25.81 2.02
C LEU A 13 -33.87 24.68 2.45
N LEU A 14 -34.46 23.60 2.96
CA LEU A 14 -33.85 22.28 2.94
C LEU A 14 -33.65 21.98 1.45
N GLN A 15 -32.48 22.36 0.91
CA GLN A 15 -31.97 21.69 -0.27
C GLN A 15 -31.95 20.22 0.12
N ASN A 16 -32.77 19.40 -0.53
CA ASN A 16 -32.59 17.95 -0.52
C ASN A 16 -31.18 17.73 -1.05
N VAL A 17 -30.21 17.60 -0.14
CA VAL A 17 -28.87 17.16 -0.49
C VAL A 17 -29.10 15.73 -0.98
N GLN A 18 -29.03 15.54 -2.29
CA GLN A 18 -29.05 14.23 -2.89
C GLN A 18 -27.82 13.50 -2.35
N SER A 19 -28.03 12.69 -1.32
CA SER A 19 -26.96 11.86 -0.76
C SER A 19 -26.66 10.78 -1.78
N TYR A 20 -25.43 10.77 -2.29
CA TYR A 20 -25.01 9.74 -3.23
C TYR A 20 -24.98 8.38 -2.54
N CYS A 21 -24.96 7.32 -3.36
CA CYS A 21 -24.89 5.94 -2.90
C CYS A 21 -23.72 5.72 -1.92
N PRO A 22 -23.81 4.72 -1.01
CA PRO A 22 -22.70 4.32 -0.16
C PRO A 22 -21.45 4.01 -0.98
N VAL A 23 -20.28 4.32 -0.43
CA VAL A 23 -18.99 4.10 -1.08
C VAL A 23 -18.16 3.13 -0.27
N VAL A 24 -17.52 2.17 -0.94
CA VAL A 24 -16.48 1.34 -0.35
C VAL A 24 -15.15 1.62 -1.04
N ILE A 25 -14.21 2.18 -0.29
CA ILE A 25 -12.84 2.40 -0.71
C ILE A 25 -12.05 1.10 -0.55
N CYS A 26 -11.44 0.62 -1.63
CA CYS A 26 -10.60 -0.57 -1.66
C CYS A 26 -9.12 -0.17 -1.71
N PRO A 27 -8.36 -0.28 -0.59
CA PRO A 27 -6.97 0.14 -0.54
C PRO A 27 -6.02 -0.55 -1.52
N GLY A 28 -5.04 0.23 -1.99
CA GLY A 28 -3.93 -0.27 -2.80
C GLY A 28 -2.87 -1.00 -1.98
N PHE A 29 -2.04 -1.79 -2.66
CA PHE A 29 -0.96 -2.54 -2.02
C PHE A 29 -0.02 -1.61 -1.23
N GLY A 30 0.25 -1.94 0.03
CA GLY A 30 1.11 -1.16 0.92
C GLY A 30 0.41 -0.02 1.67
N ASN A 31 -0.83 0.31 1.33
CA ASN A 31 -1.60 1.35 2.02
C ASN A 31 -2.30 0.81 3.28
N ASP A 32 -2.55 1.71 4.21
CA ASP A 32 -3.45 1.51 5.33
C ASP A 32 -4.84 2.07 5.01
N SER A 33 -5.89 1.62 5.71
CA SER A 33 -7.21 2.26 5.65
C SER A 33 -7.13 3.71 6.08
N ILE A 34 -6.30 4.03 7.09
CA ILE A 34 -6.19 5.41 7.58
C ILE A 34 -5.69 6.36 6.49
N ASP A 35 -4.97 5.87 5.48
CA ASP A 35 -4.40 6.72 4.44
C ASP A 35 -5.46 7.42 3.58
N TYR A 36 -6.66 6.83 3.48
CA TYR A 36 -7.77 7.41 2.72
C TYR A 36 -8.56 8.45 3.53
N LYS A 37 -8.36 8.48 4.86
CA LYS A 37 -8.94 9.45 5.79
C LYS A 37 -7.96 10.57 6.13
N ALA A 38 -6.76 10.19 6.58
CA ALA A 38 -5.69 11.03 7.07
C ALA A 38 -4.37 10.51 6.48
N PRO A 39 -4.07 10.83 5.21
CA PRO A 39 -2.88 10.32 4.53
C PRO A 39 -1.63 10.66 5.33
N LEU A 40 -0.93 9.62 5.82
CA LEU A 40 0.31 9.76 6.59
C LEU A 40 0.24 10.74 7.78
N GLU A 41 -0.82 10.64 8.58
CA GLU A 41 -1.02 11.45 9.79
C GLU A 41 -1.22 12.95 9.52
N GLN A 42 -1.51 13.31 8.27
CA GLN A 42 -1.94 14.65 7.92
C GLN A 42 -3.38 14.92 8.37
N ASP A 43 -3.83 16.16 8.18
CA ASP A 43 -5.20 16.57 8.47
C ASP A 43 -6.21 15.72 7.69
N GLU A 44 -7.32 15.35 8.32
CA GLU A 44 -8.37 14.56 7.67
C GLU A 44 -9.01 15.29 6.48
N GLU A 45 -8.90 16.63 6.43
CA GLU A 45 -9.44 17.43 5.35
C GLU A 45 -8.82 17.17 3.98
N VAL A 46 -7.57 16.68 3.92
CA VAL A 46 -6.91 16.33 2.66
C VAL A 46 -7.18 14.89 2.20
N GLY A 47 -7.75 14.05 3.06
CA GLY A 47 -8.07 12.67 2.74
C GLY A 47 -9.18 12.55 1.71
N LEU A 48 -9.13 11.48 0.91
CA LEU A 48 -10.14 11.17 -0.12
C LEU A 48 -11.57 11.19 0.45
N ILE A 49 -11.77 10.71 1.67
CA ILE A 49 -13.08 10.73 2.35
C ILE A 49 -13.61 12.17 2.49
N SER A 50 -12.76 13.11 2.90
CA SER A 50 -13.15 14.52 3.03
C SER A 50 -13.35 15.19 1.67
N VAL A 51 -12.52 14.85 0.69
CA VAL A 51 -12.64 15.32 -0.70
C VAL A 51 -14.00 14.89 -1.29
N LEU A 52 -14.41 13.63 -1.10
CA LEU A 52 -15.74 13.15 -1.52
C LEU A 52 -16.87 13.80 -0.70
N GLY A 53 -16.67 13.99 0.60
CA GLY A 53 -17.65 14.66 1.47
C GLY A 53 -18.00 16.07 0.99
N ARG A 54 -17.00 16.84 0.53
CA ARG A 54 -17.22 18.17 -0.06
C ARG A 54 -18.01 18.14 -1.38
N ARG A 55 -18.10 16.98 -2.02
CA ARG A 55 -18.83 16.75 -3.28
C ARG A 55 -20.22 16.14 -3.06
N GLY A 56 -20.68 16.05 -1.81
CA GLY A 56 -22.04 15.63 -1.48
C GLY A 56 -22.18 14.16 -1.09
N PHE A 57 -21.09 13.40 -0.98
CA PHE A 57 -21.12 12.08 -0.38
C PHE A 57 -21.28 12.20 1.14
N ASP A 58 -22.15 11.39 1.73
CA ASP A 58 -22.26 11.30 3.19
C ASP A 58 -21.04 10.56 3.75
N LYS A 59 -20.20 11.25 4.52
CA LYS A 59 -18.96 10.68 5.09
C LYS A 59 -19.24 9.45 5.97
N GLU A 60 -20.40 9.37 6.61
CA GLU A 60 -20.79 8.21 7.43
C GLU A 60 -21.17 6.99 6.58
N LYS A 61 -21.45 7.19 5.28
CA LYS A 61 -21.69 6.13 4.30
C LYS A 61 -20.46 5.86 3.40
N ILE A 62 -19.29 6.36 3.77
CA ILE A 62 -18.02 6.04 3.11
C ILE A 62 -17.23 5.07 4.00
N TYR A 63 -17.14 3.83 3.53
CA TYR A 63 -16.45 2.75 4.20
C TYR A 63 -15.09 2.55 3.56
N THR A 64 -14.07 2.20 4.34
CA THR A 64 -12.77 1.78 3.81
C THR A 64 -12.49 0.37 4.30
N VAL A 65 -12.11 -0.53 3.39
CA VAL A 65 -11.79 -1.91 3.79
C VAL A 65 -10.73 -1.87 4.89
N PRO A 66 -10.95 -2.54 6.04
CA PRO A 66 -10.07 -2.44 7.20
C PRO A 66 -8.78 -3.21 6.96
N ILE A 67 -7.70 -2.50 6.67
CA ILE A 67 -6.39 -3.01 6.29
C ILE A 67 -5.35 -2.17 6.98
N LYS A 68 -4.48 -2.83 7.72
CA LYS A 68 -3.26 -2.24 8.24
C LYS A 68 -2.13 -2.49 7.27
N ARG A 69 -1.13 -1.62 7.24
CA ARG A 69 0.08 -1.87 6.42
C ARG A 69 0.73 -3.23 6.70
N SER A 70 0.68 -3.69 7.95
CA SER A 70 1.18 -5.01 8.36
C SER A 70 0.40 -6.18 7.76
N ASP A 71 -0.86 -5.99 7.36
CA ASP A 71 -1.65 -7.06 6.75
C ASP A 71 -1.11 -7.47 5.38
N TRP A 72 -0.41 -6.59 4.67
CA TRP A 72 0.20 -6.92 3.37
C TRP A 72 1.30 -8.00 3.50
N PHE A 73 1.84 -8.25 4.69
CA PHE A 73 2.71 -9.42 4.94
C PHE A 73 1.98 -10.74 4.73
N ASN A 74 0.65 -10.78 4.84
CA ASN A 74 -0.14 -11.98 4.55
C ASN A 74 -0.05 -12.38 3.07
N VAL A 75 0.32 -11.47 2.16
CA VAL A 75 0.56 -11.81 0.75
C VAL A 75 1.72 -12.78 0.58
N ALA A 76 2.71 -12.74 1.49
CA ALA A 76 3.78 -13.72 1.54
C ALA A 76 3.26 -15.15 1.82
N ARG A 77 2.05 -15.32 2.38
CA ARG A 77 1.44 -16.66 2.50
C ARG A 77 1.11 -17.27 1.14
N GLY A 78 0.95 -16.46 0.10
CA GLY A 78 0.85 -16.93 -1.28
C GLY A 78 2.09 -17.69 -1.74
N LEU A 79 3.26 -17.46 -1.13
CA LEU A 79 4.49 -18.22 -1.39
C LEU A 79 4.40 -19.67 -0.88
N PHE A 80 3.44 -20.01 -0.01
CA PHE A 80 3.17 -21.39 0.39
C PHE A 80 2.23 -22.14 -0.57
N ASP A 81 1.67 -21.44 -1.57
CA ASP A 81 0.88 -22.02 -2.65
C ASP A 81 1.79 -22.40 -3.84
N ILE A 82 2.83 -23.21 -3.55
CA ILE A 82 3.75 -23.74 -4.56
C ILE A 82 3.07 -24.96 -5.21
N PRO A 83 2.87 -25.00 -6.55
CA PRO A 83 3.55 -24.21 -7.58
C PRO A 83 2.74 -23.05 -8.18
N ALA A 84 1.50 -22.82 -7.74
CA ALA A 84 0.58 -21.88 -8.37
C ALA A 84 1.11 -20.43 -8.38
N PHE A 85 1.78 -20.00 -7.31
CA PHE A 85 2.35 -18.65 -7.22
C PHE A 85 3.40 -18.36 -8.30
N TYR A 86 4.39 -19.26 -8.45
CA TYR A 86 5.50 -19.08 -9.40
C TYR A 86 5.13 -19.43 -10.84
N THR A 87 4.16 -20.32 -11.04
CA THR A 87 3.65 -20.66 -12.38
C THR A 87 2.66 -19.62 -12.93
N GLY A 88 2.35 -18.59 -12.15
CA GLY A 88 1.37 -17.56 -12.54
C GLY A 88 -0.08 -18.07 -12.54
N ASN A 89 -0.38 -19.08 -11.71
CA ASN A 89 -1.71 -19.67 -11.54
C ASN A 89 -2.31 -19.40 -10.15
N ALA A 90 -1.71 -18.51 -9.35
CA ALA A 90 -2.25 -18.11 -8.07
C ALA A 90 -3.69 -17.60 -8.25
N LYS A 91 -4.58 -17.97 -7.33
CA LYS A 91 -5.95 -17.47 -7.33
C LYS A 91 -6.08 -16.26 -6.41
N ALA A 92 -7.00 -15.36 -6.74
CA ALA A 92 -7.28 -14.20 -5.92
C ALA A 92 -7.91 -14.57 -4.56
N ASP A 93 -8.61 -15.70 -4.46
CA ASP A 93 -9.15 -16.26 -3.22
C ASP A 93 -8.17 -17.22 -2.50
N GLY A 94 -6.97 -17.42 -3.06
CA GLY A 94 -5.92 -18.25 -2.48
C GLY A 94 -5.25 -17.63 -1.25
N LEU A 95 -4.28 -18.35 -0.68
CA LEU A 95 -3.63 -17.99 0.60
C LEU A 95 -3.00 -16.59 0.62
N GLY A 96 -2.60 -16.06 -0.54
CA GLY A 96 -2.00 -14.73 -0.65
C GLY A 96 -2.98 -13.57 -0.51
N TYR A 97 -4.19 -13.68 -1.06
CA TYR A 97 -5.12 -12.55 -1.21
C TYR A 97 -6.52 -12.81 -0.68
N GLY A 98 -6.88 -14.05 -0.35
CA GLY A 98 -8.22 -14.41 0.14
C GLY A 98 -8.61 -13.68 1.43
N TRP A 99 -7.64 -13.34 2.29
CA TRP A 99 -7.90 -12.50 3.47
C TRP A 99 -8.39 -11.10 3.10
N TYR A 100 -7.88 -10.52 2.01
CA TYR A 100 -8.30 -9.22 1.49
C TYR A 100 -9.70 -9.34 0.90
N LEU A 101 -9.93 -10.35 0.04
CA LEU A 101 -11.24 -10.56 -0.58
C LEU A 101 -12.34 -10.75 0.46
N LYS A 102 -12.05 -11.51 1.52
CA LYS A 102 -12.98 -11.69 2.64
C LYS A 102 -13.32 -10.34 3.29
N ARG A 103 -12.32 -9.55 3.68
CA ARG A 103 -12.55 -8.24 4.30
C ARG A 103 -13.28 -7.27 3.38
N LEU A 104 -12.97 -7.29 2.08
CA LEU A 104 -13.65 -6.47 1.09
C LEU A 104 -15.13 -6.84 0.99
N ARG A 105 -15.47 -8.14 0.85
CA ARG A 105 -16.86 -8.59 0.83
C ARG A 105 -17.60 -8.25 2.13
N ASP A 106 -16.99 -8.53 3.28
CA ASP A 106 -17.55 -8.17 4.60
C ASP A 106 -17.83 -6.65 4.70
N THR A 107 -16.96 -5.80 4.13
CA THR A 107 -17.14 -4.33 4.15
C THR A 107 -18.25 -3.87 3.22
N ILE A 108 -18.39 -4.51 2.05
CA ILE A 108 -19.47 -4.18 1.11
C ILE A 108 -20.82 -4.63 1.66
N ASP A 109 -20.89 -5.81 2.29
CA ASP A 109 -22.09 -6.28 3.00
C ASP A 109 -22.49 -5.31 4.10
N LEU A 110 -21.54 -4.87 4.92
CA LEU A 110 -21.78 -3.88 5.96
C LEU A 110 -22.34 -2.57 5.36
N ALA A 111 -21.71 -2.05 4.31
CA ALA A 111 -22.16 -0.81 3.66
C ALA A 111 -23.57 -0.93 3.05
N TYR A 112 -23.88 -2.08 2.45
CA TYR A 112 -25.20 -2.37 1.89
C TYR A 112 -26.27 -2.51 3.00
N GLU A 113 -25.94 -3.17 4.11
CA GLU A 113 -26.87 -3.37 5.23
C GLU A 113 -27.13 -2.08 6.01
N GLU A 114 -26.09 -1.34 6.38
CA GLU A 114 -26.21 -0.11 7.17
C GLU A 114 -26.87 1.03 6.39
N SER A 115 -26.81 0.97 5.05
CA SER A 115 -27.56 1.89 4.18
C SER A 115 -29.02 1.48 3.94
N GLY A 116 -29.46 0.34 4.47
CA GLY A 116 -30.84 -0.14 4.27
C GLY A 116 -31.06 -0.78 2.89
N GLY A 117 -30.02 -1.31 2.27
CA GLY A 117 -30.07 -1.98 0.97
C GLY A 117 -29.79 -1.08 -0.23
N GLU A 118 -29.13 0.07 -0.03
CA GLU A 118 -28.68 0.89 -1.15
C GLU A 118 -27.47 0.24 -1.84
N LYS A 119 -27.47 0.24 -3.17
CA LYS A 119 -26.33 -0.30 -3.93
C LYS A 119 -25.06 0.50 -3.64
N VAL A 120 -23.93 -0.19 -3.56
CA VAL A 120 -22.64 0.38 -3.17
C VAL A 120 -21.78 0.69 -4.40
N LEU A 121 -21.11 1.85 -4.40
CA LEU A 121 -20.06 2.19 -5.36
C LEU A 121 -18.68 1.81 -4.82
N LEU A 122 -17.91 1.03 -5.59
CA LEU A 122 -16.55 0.67 -5.21
C LEU A 122 -15.55 1.66 -5.79
N LEU A 123 -14.73 2.28 -4.92
CA LEU A 123 -13.60 3.11 -5.31
C LEU A 123 -12.29 2.38 -5.01
N ALA A 124 -11.71 1.77 -6.02
CA ALA A 124 -10.64 0.79 -5.85
C ALA A 124 -9.30 1.30 -6.36
N HIS A 125 -8.36 1.52 -5.45
CA HIS A 125 -7.05 2.09 -5.76
C HIS A 125 -6.01 0.99 -6.02
N SER A 126 -5.21 1.14 -7.09
CA SER A 126 -4.07 0.26 -7.39
C SER A 126 -4.46 -1.23 -7.35
N ALA A 127 -3.79 -2.06 -6.56
CA ALA A 127 -4.12 -3.49 -6.43
C ALA A 127 -5.56 -3.76 -5.96
N GLY A 128 -6.17 -2.83 -5.21
CA GLY A 128 -7.56 -2.91 -4.81
C GLY A 128 -8.51 -3.04 -6.00
N GLY A 129 -8.16 -2.51 -7.18
CA GLY A 129 -9.00 -2.57 -8.38
C GLY A 129 -9.19 -3.98 -8.95
N TRP A 130 -8.12 -4.75 -9.13
CA TRP A 130 -8.26 -6.13 -9.60
C TRP A 130 -8.74 -7.07 -8.49
N LEU A 131 -8.44 -6.77 -7.22
CA LEU A 131 -9.03 -7.48 -6.07
C LEU A 131 -10.54 -7.25 -5.99
N ALA A 132 -11.01 -6.04 -6.29
CA ALA A 132 -12.44 -5.75 -6.37
C ALA A 132 -13.11 -6.57 -7.48
N ARG A 133 -12.51 -6.62 -8.69
CA ARG A 133 -12.99 -7.52 -9.77
C ARG A 133 -13.13 -8.97 -9.28
N ALA A 134 -12.10 -9.49 -8.61
CA ALA A 134 -12.13 -10.85 -8.07
C ALA A 134 -13.19 -11.04 -6.97
N ALA A 135 -13.44 -10.03 -6.14
CA ALA A 135 -14.47 -10.08 -5.10
C ALA A 135 -15.88 -10.12 -5.69
N LEU A 136 -16.16 -9.39 -6.77
CA LEU A 136 -17.43 -9.44 -7.50
C LEU A 136 -17.70 -10.84 -8.09
N GLY A 137 -16.64 -11.54 -8.50
CA GLY A 137 -16.71 -12.93 -8.94
C GLY A 137 -17.62 -13.14 -10.16
N ASP A 138 -18.34 -14.26 -10.17
CA ASP A 138 -19.29 -14.65 -11.21
C ASP A 138 -20.67 -13.98 -11.10
N GLY A 139 -20.76 -12.95 -10.25
CA GLY A 139 -22.00 -12.26 -9.94
C GLY A 139 -22.78 -12.89 -8.78
N SER A 140 -22.30 -13.96 -8.14
CA SER A 140 -22.91 -14.51 -6.92
C SER A 140 -22.32 -13.82 -5.68
N TRP A 141 -23.17 -13.11 -4.92
CA TRP A 141 -22.67 -12.26 -3.82
C TRP A 141 -22.43 -13.03 -2.51
N CYS A 142 -23.37 -13.91 -2.13
CA CYS A 142 -23.29 -14.67 -0.90
C CYS A 142 -24.05 -16.00 -1.04
N GLU A 143 -23.51 -17.11 -0.51
CA GLU A 143 -24.24 -18.39 -0.50
C GLU A 143 -25.44 -18.37 0.47
N THR A 144 -25.45 -17.46 1.45
CA THR A 144 -26.50 -17.39 2.48
C THR A 144 -27.66 -16.45 2.12
N ARG A 145 -27.47 -15.58 1.12
CA ARG A 145 -28.50 -14.67 0.61
C ARG A 145 -28.59 -14.90 -0.88
N GLU A 146 -29.77 -15.23 -1.39
CA GLU A 146 -30.01 -15.40 -2.84
C GLU A 146 -29.96 -14.04 -3.59
N LEU A 147 -28.88 -13.27 -3.42
CA LEU A 147 -28.66 -11.96 -4.04
C LEU A 147 -27.59 -12.05 -5.12
N ARG A 148 -27.85 -11.39 -6.24
CA ARG A 148 -26.86 -11.12 -7.28
C ARG A 148 -25.97 -9.94 -6.87
N THR A 149 -24.75 -9.94 -7.38
CA THR A 149 -23.78 -8.86 -7.19
C THR A 149 -24.32 -7.54 -7.73
N SER A 150 -25.09 -7.57 -8.82
CA SER A 150 -25.74 -6.38 -9.39
C SER A 150 -26.85 -5.81 -8.51
N GLU A 151 -27.35 -6.55 -7.53
CA GLU A 151 -28.31 -6.05 -6.52
C GLU A 151 -27.60 -5.32 -5.38
N VAL A 152 -26.31 -5.59 -5.17
CA VAL A 152 -25.52 -5.03 -4.06
C VAL A 152 -24.56 -3.95 -4.54
N VAL A 153 -23.98 -4.09 -5.73
CA VAL A 153 -22.93 -3.20 -6.25
C VAL A 153 -23.46 -2.43 -7.45
N GLN A 154 -23.36 -1.11 -7.39
CA GLN A 154 -23.78 -0.21 -8.48
C GLN A 154 -22.69 -0.06 -9.54
N GLY A 155 -21.44 -0.01 -9.11
CA GLY A 155 -20.31 0.16 -10.01
C GLY A 155 -18.95 0.00 -9.36
N LEU A 156 -17.92 -0.09 -10.20
CA LEU A 156 -16.52 -0.18 -9.84
C LEU A 156 -15.73 0.90 -10.57
N VAL A 157 -15.15 1.82 -9.81
CA VAL A 157 -14.17 2.80 -10.29
C VAL A 157 -12.79 2.33 -9.87
N THR A 158 -11.89 2.14 -10.83
CA THR A 158 -10.50 1.78 -10.54
C THR A 158 -9.57 2.97 -10.76
N LEU A 159 -8.69 3.22 -9.80
CA LEU A 159 -7.75 4.35 -9.79
C LEU A 159 -6.33 3.80 -9.89
N GLY A 160 -5.70 3.92 -11.06
CA GLY A 160 -4.32 3.43 -11.29
C GLY A 160 -4.17 1.90 -11.13
N ALA A 161 -5.25 1.13 -11.22
CA ALA A 161 -5.20 -0.32 -11.06
C ALA A 161 -4.63 -0.99 -12.31
N ILE A 162 -3.79 -2.00 -12.15
CA ILE A 162 -3.35 -2.84 -13.27
C ILE A 162 -4.47 -3.83 -13.64
N HIS A 163 -4.83 -3.86 -14.93
CA HIS A 163 -5.87 -4.74 -15.46
C HIS A 163 -5.36 -5.70 -16.53
N ARG A 164 -4.39 -5.27 -17.34
CA ARG A 164 -3.76 -6.15 -18.34
C ARG A 164 -2.77 -7.08 -17.66
N VAL A 165 -2.81 -8.35 -18.04
CA VAL A 165 -1.84 -9.34 -17.56
C VAL A 165 -0.43 -8.90 -17.97
N PRO A 166 0.50 -8.76 -17.01
CA PRO A 166 1.89 -8.41 -17.31
C PRO A 166 2.54 -9.43 -18.25
N GLU A 167 3.42 -8.95 -19.13
CA GLU A 167 4.17 -9.82 -20.04
C GLU A 167 5.10 -10.79 -19.25
N ASP A 168 5.62 -11.81 -19.92
CA ASP A 168 6.47 -12.82 -19.28
C ASP A 168 7.74 -12.21 -18.66
N ALA A 169 8.22 -11.08 -19.19
CA ALA A 169 9.35 -10.31 -18.69
C ALA A 169 9.04 -9.51 -17.40
N SER A 170 7.77 -9.43 -16.98
CA SER A 170 7.37 -8.80 -15.72
C SER A 170 7.75 -9.64 -14.51
N THR A 171 8.13 -8.97 -13.44
CA THR A 171 8.44 -9.56 -12.14
C THR A 171 7.35 -9.30 -11.08
N CYS A 172 6.17 -8.84 -11.53
CA CYS A 172 5.08 -8.45 -10.66
C CYS A 172 4.49 -9.64 -9.89
N VAL A 173 4.50 -9.60 -8.56
CA VAL A 173 3.92 -10.67 -7.72
C VAL A 173 2.42 -10.85 -7.88
N THR A 174 1.71 -9.83 -8.34
CA THR A 174 0.27 -9.94 -8.59
C THR A 174 -0.03 -10.62 -9.92
N ARG A 175 0.97 -10.88 -10.78
CA ARG A 175 0.79 -11.40 -12.15
C ARG A 175 -0.05 -12.69 -12.19
N GLY A 176 0.20 -13.64 -11.28
CA GLY A 176 -0.56 -14.89 -11.23
C GLY A 176 -2.03 -14.70 -10.86
N ALA A 177 -2.29 -13.97 -9.78
CA ALA A 177 -3.64 -13.66 -9.31
C ALA A 177 -4.42 -12.80 -10.32
N LEU A 178 -3.74 -11.85 -10.96
CA LEU A 178 -4.32 -11.01 -12.01
C LEU A 178 -4.61 -11.82 -13.26
N LYS A 179 -3.70 -12.70 -13.70
CA LYS A 179 -3.93 -13.61 -14.83
C LYS A 179 -5.13 -14.52 -14.58
N ASN A 180 -5.26 -15.05 -13.37
CA ASN A 180 -6.42 -15.87 -12.99
C ASN A 180 -7.71 -15.05 -12.96
N THR A 181 -7.69 -13.85 -12.39
CA THR A 181 -8.84 -12.94 -12.33
C THR A 181 -9.29 -12.53 -13.73
N ASP A 182 -8.35 -12.23 -14.62
CA ASP A 182 -8.67 -11.84 -16.00
C ASP A 182 -9.21 -13.00 -16.84
N ALA A 183 -8.71 -14.22 -16.61
CA ALA A 183 -9.22 -15.41 -17.26
C ALA A 183 -10.65 -15.79 -16.82
N LEU A 184 -10.97 -15.59 -15.53
CA LEU A 184 -12.29 -15.92 -14.98
C LEU A 184 -13.31 -14.80 -15.19
N TYR A 185 -12.89 -13.55 -15.02
CA TYR A 185 -13.73 -12.36 -15.00
C TYR A 185 -13.16 -11.28 -15.93
N PRO A 186 -13.09 -11.53 -17.25
CA PRO A 186 -12.46 -10.63 -18.21
C PRO A 186 -13.17 -9.28 -18.31
N GLY A 187 -12.39 -8.21 -18.46
CA GLY A 187 -12.92 -6.85 -18.66
C GLY A 187 -13.94 -6.41 -17.60
N ALA A 188 -14.91 -5.62 -18.04
CA ALA A 188 -16.12 -5.26 -17.31
C ALA A 188 -17.13 -6.44 -17.27
N PHE A 189 -16.73 -7.54 -16.63
CA PHE A 189 -17.41 -8.85 -16.72
C PHE A 189 -18.92 -8.81 -16.41
N LEU A 190 -19.35 -8.03 -15.42
CA LEU A 190 -20.75 -7.94 -14.98
C LEU A 190 -21.49 -6.71 -15.55
N ALA A 191 -20.97 -6.11 -16.63
CA ALA A 191 -21.60 -4.94 -17.25
C ALA A 191 -23.02 -5.23 -17.75
N ASP A 192 -23.24 -6.42 -18.31
CA ASP A 192 -24.55 -6.86 -18.81
C ASP A 192 -25.56 -7.12 -17.68
N GLU A 193 -25.09 -7.33 -16.45
CA GLU A 193 -25.94 -7.39 -15.24
C GLU A 193 -26.25 -6.00 -14.67
N GLY A 194 -25.77 -4.93 -15.30
CA GLY A 194 -26.06 -3.54 -14.94
C GLY A 194 -25.01 -2.88 -14.05
N ILE A 195 -23.88 -3.54 -13.74
CA ILE A 195 -22.79 -2.94 -12.98
C ILE A 195 -21.98 -2.01 -13.88
N LYS A 196 -21.77 -0.76 -13.46
CA LYS A 196 -20.95 0.20 -14.21
C LYS A 196 -19.46 0.03 -13.90
N TYR A 197 -18.61 0.12 -14.92
CA TYR A 197 -17.16 0.02 -14.74
C TYR A 197 -16.47 1.26 -15.29
N PHE A 198 -15.58 1.84 -14.50
CA PHE A 198 -14.76 2.98 -14.87
C PHE A 198 -13.30 2.66 -14.56
N SER A 199 -12.40 2.84 -15.53
CA SER A 199 -10.97 2.66 -15.34
C SER A 199 -10.23 3.99 -15.53
N VAL A 200 -9.70 4.52 -14.44
CA VAL A 200 -9.05 5.83 -14.37
C VAL A 200 -7.54 5.64 -14.32
N GLY A 201 -6.83 6.14 -15.33
CA GLY A 201 -5.39 6.01 -15.48
C GLY A 201 -4.68 7.35 -15.54
N GLY A 202 -3.59 7.48 -14.78
CA GLY A 202 -2.71 8.65 -14.79
C GLY A 202 -1.65 8.57 -15.89
N ALA A 203 -1.32 9.72 -16.45
CA ALA A 203 -0.29 9.89 -17.47
C ALA A 203 0.59 11.11 -17.11
N ALA A 204 1.44 10.94 -16.11
CA ALA A 204 2.29 12.00 -15.55
C ALA A 204 3.73 11.96 -16.06
N VAL A 205 4.30 10.77 -16.25
CA VAL A 205 5.72 10.60 -16.57
C VAL A 205 5.93 9.50 -17.60
N GLU A 206 6.83 9.77 -18.56
CA GLU A 206 7.31 8.76 -19.49
C GLU A 206 8.50 8.02 -18.89
N GLY A 207 8.46 6.70 -18.89
CA GLY A 207 9.59 5.85 -18.54
C GLY A 207 10.63 5.89 -19.64
N ASP A 208 11.84 6.33 -19.32
CA ASP A 208 12.98 6.29 -20.24
C ASP A 208 14.28 6.04 -19.45
N ILE A 209 14.91 4.89 -19.70
CA ILE A 209 16.14 4.47 -19.02
C ILE A 209 17.35 5.32 -19.44
N GLU A 210 17.34 5.85 -20.67
CA GLU A 210 18.42 6.67 -21.23
C GLU A 210 18.27 8.16 -20.91
N SER A 211 17.15 8.56 -20.28
CA SER A 211 16.90 9.96 -19.95
C SER A 211 17.83 10.45 -18.84
N GLU A 212 18.21 11.73 -18.89
CA GLU A 212 18.89 12.43 -17.79
C GLU A 212 17.97 12.64 -16.57
N SER A 213 16.65 12.60 -16.75
CA SER A 213 15.66 12.72 -15.67
C SER A 213 15.61 11.46 -14.82
N LYS A 214 15.92 11.59 -13.53
CA LYS A 214 15.80 10.49 -12.57
C LYS A 214 14.37 9.96 -12.45
N ALA A 215 13.36 10.84 -12.53
CA ALA A 215 11.96 10.42 -12.46
C ALA A 215 11.58 9.52 -13.63
N GLN A 216 12.08 9.81 -14.84
CA GLN A 216 11.83 8.98 -16.02
C GLN A 216 12.55 7.62 -15.94
N ARG A 217 13.79 7.59 -15.41
CA ARG A 217 14.50 6.32 -15.18
C ARG A 217 13.81 5.44 -14.13
N VAL A 218 13.37 6.04 -13.02
CA VAL A 218 12.60 5.33 -11.98
C VAL A 218 11.27 4.81 -12.53
N ALA A 219 10.56 5.63 -13.31
CA ALA A 219 9.33 5.21 -13.96
C ALA A 219 9.57 4.05 -14.94
N PHE A 220 10.67 4.06 -15.70
CA PHE A 220 11.02 2.97 -16.61
C PHE A 220 11.16 1.63 -15.89
N ASP A 221 11.97 1.59 -14.82
CA ASP A 221 12.15 0.37 -14.04
C ASP A 221 10.83 -0.08 -13.42
N GLY A 222 10.06 0.89 -12.92
CA GLY A 222 8.70 0.73 -12.40
C GLY A 222 7.78 -0.01 -13.36
N TYR A 223 7.61 0.58 -14.53
CA TYR A 223 6.79 0.06 -15.62
C TYR A 223 7.27 -1.29 -16.11
N LYS A 224 8.58 -1.49 -16.24
CA LYS A 224 9.14 -2.77 -16.65
C LYS A 224 8.81 -3.87 -15.66
N ALA A 225 8.93 -3.65 -14.35
CA ALA A 225 8.57 -4.69 -13.39
C ALA A 225 7.07 -5.00 -13.39
N VAL A 226 6.23 -3.97 -13.50
CA VAL A 226 4.78 -4.11 -13.42
C VAL A 226 4.16 -4.68 -14.70
N SER A 227 4.70 -4.32 -15.87
CA SER A 227 4.09 -4.66 -17.18
C SER A 227 4.96 -5.51 -18.09
N GLY A 228 6.28 -5.55 -17.85
CA GLY A 228 7.29 -6.09 -18.77
C GLY A 228 7.90 -5.03 -19.69
N VAL A 229 7.27 -3.85 -19.83
CA VAL A 229 7.68 -2.79 -20.76
C VAL A 229 8.00 -1.49 -20.02
N GLY A 230 9.25 -1.03 -20.11
CA GLY A 230 9.69 0.18 -19.41
C GLY A 230 9.39 1.50 -20.14
N LYS A 231 9.50 1.52 -21.48
CA LYS A 231 9.34 2.76 -22.26
C LYS A 231 7.88 3.06 -22.59
N ARG A 232 7.15 3.61 -21.61
CA ARG A 232 5.73 3.97 -21.71
C ARG A 232 5.43 5.20 -20.86
N ILE A 233 4.32 5.87 -21.15
CA ILE A 233 3.76 6.89 -20.26
C ILE A 233 2.84 6.26 -19.22
N GLY A 234 2.88 6.76 -17.99
CA GLY A 234 2.02 6.29 -16.91
C GLY A 234 2.03 7.21 -15.69
N ASP A 235 1.54 6.70 -14.57
CA ASP A 235 1.35 7.43 -13.31
C ASP A 235 2.59 7.37 -12.38
N GLY A 236 3.67 6.80 -12.89
CA GLY A 236 4.95 6.62 -12.19
C GLY A 236 5.12 5.24 -11.56
N VAL A 237 4.05 4.42 -11.53
CA VAL A 237 4.10 3.02 -11.09
C VAL A 237 3.53 2.08 -12.16
N VAL A 238 2.39 2.43 -12.74
CA VAL A 238 1.68 1.62 -13.74
C VAL A 238 1.65 2.38 -15.07
N PRO A 239 1.99 1.74 -16.20
CA PRO A 239 1.78 2.33 -17.52
C PRO A 239 0.30 2.63 -17.75
N PHE A 240 -0.01 3.78 -18.34
CA PHE A 240 -1.38 4.19 -18.59
C PHE A 240 -2.19 3.11 -19.33
N GLU A 241 -1.63 2.49 -20.36
CA GLU A 241 -2.29 1.43 -21.13
C GLU A 241 -2.65 0.20 -20.28
N TRP A 242 -1.88 -0.11 -19.24
CA TRP A 242 -2.14 -1.24 -18.32
C TRP A 242 -3.24 -0.95 -17.31
N THR A 243 -3.59 0.33 -17.14
CA THR A 243 -4.73 0.75 -16.31
C THR A 243 -6.08 0.67 -17.00
N GLN A 244 -6.09 0.38 -18.30
CA GLN A 244 -7.31 0.37 -19.09
C GLN A 244 -7.99 -1.00 -19.03
N LEU A 245 -9.18 -1.04 -18.42
CA LEU A 245 -10.00 -2.24 -18.38
C LEU A 245 -10.86 -2.33 -19.65
N GLU A 246 -10.88 -3.49 -20.28
CA GLU A 246 -11.71 -3.72 -21.46
C GLU A 246 -13.20 -3.60 -21.12
N ASN A 247 -14.00 -3.01 -22.02
CA ASN A 247 -15.44 -2.75 -21.85
C ASN A 247 -15.83 -1.84 -20.67
N ALA A 248 -14.87 -1.26 -19.95
CA ALA A 248 -15.11 -0.19 -18.99
C ALA A 248 -15.04 1.19 -19.67
N LYS A 249 -15.65 2.20 -19.04
CA LYS A 249 -15.40 3.60 -19.42
C LYS A 249 -13.99 4.00 -19.01
N GLN A 250 -13.18 4.33 -20.00
CA GLN A 250 -11.75 4.60 -19.86
C GLN A 250 -11.49 6.10 -19.70
N ILE A 251 -10.88 6.50 -18.58
CA ILE A 251 -10.62 7.91 -18.25
C ILE A 251 -9.11 8.11 -18.12
N ARG A 252 -8.58 9.04 -18.92
CA ARG A 252 -7.18 9.46 -18.87
C ARG A 252 -7.00 10.75 -18.10
N LEU A 253 -6.06 10.76 -17.17
CA LEU A 253 -5.69 11.93 -16.38
C LEU A 253 -4.22 12.31 -16.63
N ASP A 254 -3.99 13.28 -17.51
CA ASP A 254 -2.64 13.82 -17.71
C ASP A 254 -2.14 14.54 -16.44
N GLY A 255 -0.86 14.35 -16.14
CA GLY A 255 -0.19 14.95 -14.97
C GLY A 255 -0.50 14.31 -13.63
N VAL A 256 -1.26 13.20 -13.60
CA VAL A 256 -1.66 12.53 -12.35
C VAL A 256 -0.78 11.32 -12.04
N PHE A 257 -0.28 11.28 -10.81
CA PHE A 257 0.61 10.26 -10.27
C PHE A 257 -0.15 9.18 -9.47
N HIS A 258 0.54 8.06 -9.24
CA HIS A 258 -0.03 6.88 -8.59
C HIS A 258 -0.35 7.06 -7.11
N SER A 259 0.53 7.73 -6.38
CA SER A 259 0.54 7.68 -4.91
C SER A 259 -0.09 8.91 -4.29
N ILE A 260 -0.71 8.73 -3.13
CA ILE A 260 -1.30 9.75 -2.26
C ILE A 260 -0.31 10.82 -1.77
N ASN A 261 0.98 10.59 -1.99
CA ASN A 261 2.09 11.44 -1.55
C ASN A 261 3.01 11.80 -2.72
N GLU A 262 3.79 12.85 -2.51
CA GLU A 262 4.90 13.14 -3.41
C GLU A 262 5.90 11.99 -3.44
N ALA A 263 6.51 11.83 -4.61
CA ALA A 263 7.37 10.71 -4.87
C ALA A 263 8.66 10.77 -4.05
N GLY A 264 8.74 9.99 -2.97
CA GLY A 264 9.91 10.07 -2.09
C GLY A 264 9.64 10.48 -0.66
N THR A 265 8.43 10.89 -0.34
CA THR A 265 8.17 11.64 0.88
C THR A 265 6.95 11.09 1.61
N THR A 266 6.67 11.71 2.75
CA THR A 266 5.38 11.60 3.43
C THR A 266 4.49 12.80 3.17
N ASP A 267 4.92 13.70 2.29
CA ASP A 267 4.26 14.95 1.99
C ASP A 267 3.13 14.66 0.99
N PRO A 268 1.94 15.24 1.17
CA PRO A 268 0.83 15.01 0.26
C PRO A 268 1.18 15.54 -1.12
N THR A 269 0.65 14.91 -2.16
CA THR A 269 0.67 15.51 -3.49
C THR A 269 -0.72 16.03 -3.86
N ASP A 270 -0.77 17.18 -4.52
CA ASP A 270 -1.99 17.70 -5.12
C ASP A 270 -2.30 17.06 -6.49
N ASN A 271 -1.48 16.10 -6.92
CA ASN A 271 -1.54 15.49 -8.25
C ASN A 271 -1.67 13.96 -8.20
N TRP A 272 -2.44 13.39 -7.27
CA TRP A 272 -2.83 11.98 -7.30
C TRP A 272 -4.33 11.83 -7.47
N TYR A 273 -4.79 10.60 -7.74
CA TYR A 273 -6.19 10.33 -8.09
C TYR A 273 -7.23 10.89 -7.10
N GLY A 274 -6.91 10.94 -5.80
CA GLY A 274 -7.80 11.45 -4.76
C GLY A 274 -7.53 12.88 -4.30
N SER A 275 -6.63 13.63 -4.95
CA SER A 275 -6.43 15.05 -4.65
C SER A 275 -7.66 15.88 -5.02
N GLU A 276 -7.89 16.97 -4.28
CA GLU A 276 -9.04 17.87 -4.47
C GLU A 276 -9.29 18.22 -5.94
N GLY A 277 -8.31 18.81 -6.64
CA GLY A 277 -8.44 19.22 -8.03
C GLY A 277 -8.40 18.07 -9.06
N VAL A 278 -8.11 16.84 -8.61
CA VAL A 278 -8.05 15.66 -9.48
C VAL A 278 -9.35 14.87 -9.44
N VAL A 279 -10.02 14.81 -8.28
CA VAL A 279 -11.29 14.08 -8.12
C VAL A 279 -12.35 14.58 -9.11
N ASP A 280 -12.46 15.90 -9.30
CA ASP A 280 -13.43 16.48 -10.24
C ASP A 280 -13.22 15.99 -11.69
N ARG A 281 -11.98 15.69 -12.07
CA ARG A 281 -11.65 15.29 -13.45
C ARG A 281 -12.20 13.92 -13.83
N TRP A 282 -12.45 13.05 -12.85
CA TRP A 282 -12.99 11.71 -13.09
C TRP A 282 -14.37 11.50 -12.47
N LEU A 283 -14.67 12.09 -11.32
CA LEU A 283 -15.91 11.86 -10.59
C LEU A 283 -17.14 12.35 -11.37
N ASP A 284 -17.06 13.50 -12.02
CA ASP A 284 -18.18 14.04 -12.83
C ASP A 284 -18.59 13.05 -13.93
N GLN A 285 -17.62 12.40 -14.55
CA GLN A 285 -17.85 11.40 -15.59
C GLN A 285 -18.43 10.09 -15.04
N VAL A 286 -18.12 9.76 -13.78
CA VAL A 286 -18.69 8.62 -13.06
C VAL A 286 -20.15 8.90 -12.71
N LEU A 287 -20.42 10.03 -12.06
CA LEU A 287 -21.75 10.43 -11.61
C LEU A 287 -22.72 10.56 -12.79
N ALA A 288 -22.31 11.20 -13.88
CA ALA A 288 -23.14 11.32 -15.08
C ALA A 288 -23.63 9.95 -15.61
N ASP A 289 -22.77 8.93 -15.59
CA ASP A 289 -23.11 7.60 -16.10
C ASP A 289 -23.88 6.74 -15.09
N LEU A 290 -23.69 6.97 -13.79
CA LEU A 290 -24.51 6.38 -12.73
C LEU A 290 -25.94 6.93 -12.77
N GLU A 291 -26.11 8.22 -13.12
CA GLU A 291 -27.40 8.91 -13.19
C GLU A 291 -28.16 8.71 -14.52
N LEU A 292 -27.48 8.38 -15.62
CA LEU A 292 -28.09 7.98 -16.91
C LEU A 292 -28.94 6.69 -16.83
N GLY A 293 -29.03 6.05 -15.64
CA GLY A 293 -29.96 4.97 -15.32
C GLY A 293 -31.21 5.38 -14.52
N SER A 294 -31.34 6.63 -14.09
CA SER A 294 -32.55 7.12 -13.41
C SER A 294 -33.64 7.43 -14.44
N SER A 295 -34.53 6.45 -14.65
CA SER A 295 -35.65 6.58 -15.58
C SER A 295 -36.70 7.56 -15.06
N SER A 296 -36.92 8.63 -15.83
CA SER A 296 -38.10 9.50 -15.93
C SER A 296 -38.61 10.19 -14.66
N VAL A 297 -38.19 11.44 -14.46
CA VAL A 297 -39.10 12.49 -13.99
C VAL A 297 -39.54 13.29 -15.21
N SER A 298 -40.86 13.41 -15.34
CA SER A 298 -41.61 14.07 -16.40
C SER A 298 -41.06 15.45 -16.76
N GLN A 299 -41.01 15.72 -18.06
CA GLN A 299 -40.95 17.07 -18.61
C GLN A 299 -42.09 17.92 -18.01
N ASP A 300 -41.75 18.82 -17.10
CA ASP A 300 -42.35 20.15 -17.01
C ASP A 300 -41.49 21.01 -16.08
N ASP A 301 -40.67 21.87 -16.70
CA ASP A 301 -40.61 23.30 -16.40
C ASP A 301 -39.38 23.90 -17.11
N ARG A 302 -39.62 24.26 -18.38
CA ARG A 302 -38.83 25.28 -19.04
C ARG A 302 -39.15 26.60 -18.34
N ASN A 303 -38.20 27.14 -17.56
CA ASN A 303 -37.88 28.57 -17.46
C ASN A 303 -36.83 28.80 -16.36
N GLY A 304 -35.58 29.03 -16.77
CA GLY A 304 -34.52 29.38 -15.83
C GLY A 304 -33.10 29.43 -16.39
N GLU A 305 -32.89 29.23 -17.70
CA GLU A 305 -31.60 29.52 -18.32
C GLU A 305 -31.47 31.03 -18.57
N ASN A 306 -30.70 31.71 -17.71
CA ASN A 306 -29.88 32.91 -17.98
C ASN A 306 -29.54 33.64 -16.67
N ALA A 307 -28.63 33.13 -15.84
CA ALA A 307 -28.10 33.90 -14.71
C ALA A 307 -26.71 33.51 -14.16
N LEU A 308 -26.02 32.47 -14.66
CA LEU A 308 -24.76 32.01 -14.04
C LEU A 308 -23.51 32.05 -14.95
N ALA A 309 -23.65 32.40 -16.23
CA ALA A 309 -22.51 32.48 -17.15
C ALA A 309 -21.63 33.74 -16.99
N GLY A 310 -21.80 34.54 -15.92
CA GLY A 310 -21.14 35.85 -15.75
C GLY A 310 -20.22 35.99 -14.53
N PHE A 311 -20.07 34.97 -13.68
CA PHE A 311 -19.46 35.15 -12.35
C PHE A 311 -18.07 34.52 -12.14
N PHE A 312 -17.55 33.72 -13.07
CA PHE A 312 -16.23 33.07 -12.96
C PHE A 312 -15.19 33.56 -13.97
N SER A 313 -15.04 34.88 -14.11
CA SER A 313 -14.01 35.48 -14.99
C SER A 313 -13.00 36.38 -14.28
N ASN A 314 -12.92 36.40 -12.94
CA ASN A 314 -11.97 37.25 -12.23
C ASN A 314 -11.45 36.63 -10.92
N LEU A 315 -10.67 35.54 -11.00
CA LEU A 315 -9.75 35.19 -9.91
C LEU A 315 -8.57 34.31 -10.36
N PHE A 316 -7.81 34.74 -11.38
CA PHE A 316 -6.48 34.20 -11.62
C PHE A 316 -5.50 35.35 -11.85
N LYS A 317 -4.55 35.50 -10.92
CA LYS A 317 -3.26 36.15 -11.16
C LYS A 317 -2.16 35.08 -11.10
N PRO A 318 -1.15 35.14 -11.98
CA PRO A 318 -0.04 34.20 -11.96
C PRO A 318 0.95 34.58 -10.85
N ALA A 319 1.45 33.60 -10.10
CA ALA A 319 2.62 33.80 -9.25
C ALA A 319 3.87 33.32 -9.97
N GLU A 320 4.83 34.24 -10.11
CA GLU A 320 6.11 34.09 -10.79
C GLU A 320 7.15 33.32 -9.94
N PHE A 321 7.97 32.56 -10.66
CA PHE A 321 9.40 32.23 -10.45
C PHE A 321 10.08 32.55 -9.10
N ILE A 322 10.58 31.50 -8.45
CA ILE A 322 11.76 31.56 -7.56
C ILE A 322 12.84 30.62 -8.11
N SER A 323 14.07 31.14 -8.23
CA SER A 323 15.21 30.50 -8.88
C SER A 323 16.17 29.81 -7.90
N ARG A 324 16.79 28.72 -8.39
CA ARG A 324 18.17 28.23 -8.17
C ARG A 324 18.77 28.39 -6.77
N ARG A 325 18.54 27.37 -5.94
CA ARG A 325 19.54 26.63 -5.13
C ARG A 325 18.74 25.59 -4.36
N ASP A 326 18.66 24.37 -4.90
CA ASP A 326 18.32 23.12 -4.18
C ASP A 326 18.21 21.99 -5.23
N VAL A 327 19.37 21.52 -5.66
CA VAL A 327 19.50 20.28 -6.42
C VAL A 327 20.65 19.57 -5.74
N VAL A 328 20.37 18.47 -5.04
CA VAL A 328 21.25 17.27 -4.89
C VAL A 328 20.72 16.35 -3.78
N ARG A 329 20.58 15.06 -4.15
CA ARG A 329 20.53 13.83 -3.33
C ARG A 329 19.38 13.67 -2.32
N ASN A 330 18.32 12.98 -2.77
CA ASN A 330 18.05 11.57 -2.42
C ASN A 330 16.56 11.21 -2.70
N SER A 331 16.23 10.94 -3.95
CA SER A 331 14.94 10.32 -4.32
C SER A 331 14.98 8.81 -4.06
N MET A 332 14.25 8.31 -3.06
CA MET A 332 13.98 6.87 -2.83
C MET A 332 12.75 6.68 -1.92
N ALA A 333 11.56 7.07 -2.37
CA ALA A 333 10.31 6.71 -1.67
C ALA A 333 9.03 6.86 -2.53
N SER A 334 9.13 6.62 -3.84
CA SER A 334 7.95 6.26 -4.66
C SER A 334 7.97 4.82 -5.17
N LEU A 335 9.05 4.06 -4.91
CA LEU A 335 9.06 2.61 -5.08
C LEU A 335 8.54 1.95 -3.80
N VAL A 336 7.23 1.84 -3.63
CA VAL A 336 6.65 0.85 -2.71
C VAL A 336 5.78 -0.19 -3.44
N ALA A 337 5.70 -0.10 -4.77
CA ALA A 337 5.19 -1.18 -5.62
C ALA A 337 6.29 -2.00 -6.33
N LEU A 338 7.57 -1.68 -6.13
CA LEU A 338 8.70 -2.41 -6.71
C LEU A 338 9.75 -2.75 -5.67
N SER A 339 9.51 -3.83 -4.94
CA SER A 339 10.58 -4.72 -4.44
C SER A 339 10.07 -6.16 -4.26
N ILE A 340 9.02 -6.53 -5.00
CA ILE A 340 8.56 -7.91 -5.16
C ILE A 340 8.21 -8.06 -6.64
N CYS A 341 9.09 -8.45 -7.57
CA CYS A 341 10.39 -9.08 -7.46
C CYS A 341 11.37 -8.27 -8.34
N ASN A 342 12.62 -8.12 -7.92
CA ASN A 342 13.71 -8.27 -8.88
C ASN A 342 14.25 -9.69 -8.62
N GLU A 343 15.21 -10.18 -9.41
CA GLU A 343 15.98 -11.39 -9.08
C GLU A 343 16.77 -11.29 -7.75
N ASP A 344 16.40 -10.38 -6.84
CA ASP A 344 16.93 -10.18 -5.49
C ASP A 344 15.85 -10.34 -4.39
N ILE A 345 14.83 -11.20 -4.57
CA ILE A 345 14.22 -11.89 -3.40
C ILE A 345 15.19 -12.99 -2.96
N GLN A 346 16.38 -12.59 -2.57
CA GLN A 346 17.32 -13.42 -1.83
C GLN A 346 17.97 -12.46 -0.86
N PRO A 347 17.29 -12.18 0.28
CA PRO A 347 17.99 -12.67 1.48
C PRO A 347 17.20 -12.98 2.73
N ALA A 348 15.98 -12.50 2.88
CA ALA A 348 15.16 -12.97 3.99
C ALA A 348 14.93 -14.48 3.85
N THR A 349 14.69 -14.95 2.62
CA THR A 349 14.52 -16.36 2.25
C THR A 349 15.81 -17.17 2.37
N ALA A 350 16.98 -16.61 2.02
CA ALA A 350 18.28 -17.29 2.10
C ALA A 350 18.65 -17.76 3.52
N MET A 351 18.13 -17.08 4.56
CA MET A 351 18.32 -17.52 5.93
C MET A 351 17.62 -18.86 6.17
N TYR A 352 16.38 -18.99 5.69
CA TYR A 352 15.44 -20.08 5.97
C TYR A 352 15.52 -21.25 4.99
N GLU A 353 16.39 -21.21 3.98
CA GLU A 353 16.55 -22.32 3.03
C GLU A 353 17.16 -23.57 3.72
N ASN A 354 16.36 -24.66 3.67
CA ASN A 354 16.71 -26.06 3.89
C ASN A 354 16.90 -26.57 5.34
N GLY A 355 15.83 -26.77 6.10
CA GLY A 355 15.85 -27.60 7.33
C GLY A 355 14.53 -27.58 8.10
N PRO A 356 14.28 -28.54 9.01
CA PRO A 356 13.05 -28.57 9.81
C PRO A 356 12.97 -27.34 10.71
N THR A 357 11.87 -26.59 10.60
CA THR A 357 11.55 -25.48 11.49
C THR A 357 11.27 -26.03 12.88
N VAL A 358 12.05 -25.59 13.87
CA VAL A 358 11.78 -25.91 15.28
C VAL A 358 11.25 -24.63 15.89
N ASP A 359 9.97 -24.60 16.25
CA ASP A 359 9.39 -23.48 16.99
C ASP A 359 9.67 -23.72 18.48
N THR A 360 10.87 -23.34 18.94
CA THR A 360 11.23 -23.51 20.36
C THR A 360 10.55 -22.44 21.22
N GLU A 361 10.34 -22.71 22.50
CA GLU A 361 9.89 -21.68 23.44
C GLU A 361 10.87 -20.49 23.48
N LYS A 362 10.31 -19.29 23.66
CA LYS A 362 11.07 -18.05 23.81
C LYS A 362 11.83 -18.05 25.14
N VAL A 363 13.15 -17.94 25.09
CA VAL A 363 14.01 -17.83 26.28
C VAL A 363 14.24 -16.36 26.59
N VAL A 364 14.06 -15.95 27.85
CA VAL A 364 14.32 -14.58 28.33
C VAL A 364 15.52 -14.60 29.28
N LEU A 365 16.52 -13.76 29.01
CA LEU A 365 17.74 -13.63 29.79
C LEU A 365 17.56 -12.58 30.90
N PRO A 366 18.38 -12.63 31.98
CA PRO A 366 18.31 -11.65 33.07
C PRO A 366 18.48 -10.19 32.64
N SER A 367 19.12 -9.94 31.50
CA SER A 367 19.32 -8.61 30.92
C SER A 367 18.08 -8.04 30.22
N GLY A 368 17.02 -8.85 30.04
CA GLY A 368 15.83 -8.51 29.26
C GLY A 368 15.95 -8.83 27.77
N VAL A 369 17.12 -9.27 27.30
CA VAL A 369 17.27 -9.88 25.97
C VAL A 369 16.47 -11.17 25.94
N SER A 370 15.79 -11.44 24.84
CA SER A 370 15.13 -12.73 24.65
C SER A 370 15.44 -13.29 23.27
N PHE A 371 15.42 -14.61 23.13
CA PHE A 371 15.65 -15.24 21.85
C PHE A 371 14.78 -16.47 21.63
N GLN A 372 14.64 -16.83 20.37
CA GLN A 372 13.93 -18.00 19.91
C GLN A 372 14.75 -18.65 18.79
N ASP A 373 15.07 -19.93 18.93
CA ASP A 373 15.64 -20.70 17.84
C ASP A 373 14.53 -21.01 16.83
N LEU A 374 14.70 -20.54 15.60
CA LEU A 374 13.79 -20.85 14.50
C LEU A 374 14.24 -22.13 13.77
N ARG A 375 15.54 -22.40 13.85
CA ARG A 375 16.17 -23.60 13.30
C ARG A 375 17.47 -23.91 14.04
N ALA A 376 17.62 -25.16 14.48
CA ALA A 376 18.87 -25.63 15.05
C ALA A 376 19.96 -25.78 13.97
N GLY A 377 21.19 -25.39 14.31
CA GLY A 377 22.38 -25.71 13.53
C GLY A 377 22.97 -27.06 13.89
N ASP A 378 23.79 -27.61 13.01
CA ASP A 378 24.48 -28.89 13.18
C ASP A 378 25.99 -28.74 13.42
N GLY A 379 26.54 -27.53 13.26
CA GLY A 379 27.95 -27.24 13.50
C GLY A 379 28.29 -26.88 14.94
N ASP A 380 29.50 -26.34 15.12
CA ASP A 380 30.04 -25.97 16.44
C ASP A 380 29.17 -24.95 17.16
N GLU A 381 29.18 -25.02 18.48
CA GLU A 381 28.50 -24.06 19.35
C GLU A 381 29.27 -22.74 19.43
N VAL A 382 28.51 -21.64 19.36
CA VAL A 382 29.01 -20.28 19.52
C VAL A 382 29.37 -20.02 20.97
N VAL A 383 30.67 -19.92 21.21
CA VAL A 383 31.30 -19.67 22.51
C VAL A 383 32.09 -18.37 22.50
N GLU A 384 32.31 -17.82 23.69
CA GLU A 384 33.07 -16.59 23.89
C GLU A 384 34.53 -16.72 23.41
N GLY A 385 35.10 -15.64 22.89
CA GLY A 385 36.47 -15.57 22.37
C GLY A 385 36.64 -16.12 20.95
N LYS A 386 35.58 -16.67 20.34
CA LYS A 386 35.60 -17.17 18.96
C LYS A 386 35.13 -16.14 17.96
N ARG A 387 35.71 -16.21 16.74
CA ARG A 387 35.32 -15.33 15.63
C ARG A 387 34.12 -15.93 14.93
N VAL A 388 33.05 -15.17 14.79
CA VAL A 388 31.79 -15.60 14.17
C VAL A 388 31.46 -14.75 12.97
N ASN A 389 30.90 -15.40 11.94
CA ASN A 389 30.35 -14.75 10.76
C ASN A 389 28.83 -14.94 10.77
N ILE A 390 28.08 -13.83 10.83
CA ILE A 390 26.63 -13.88 10.82
C ILE A 390 26.06 -13.20 9.57
N GLN A 391 25.08 -13.86 8.98
CA GLN A 391 24.08 -13.18 8.16
C GLN A 391 23.00 -12.68 9.13
N TRP A 392 22.48 -11.49 8.88
CA TRP A 392 21.57 -10.79 9.81
C TRP A 392 20.53 -9.96 9.08
N SER A 393 19.38 -9.79 9.73
CA SER A 393 18.31 -8.86 9.38
C SER A 393 17.85 -8.14 10.65
N LEU A 394 18.04 -6.82 10.68
CA LEU A 394 17.67 -5.95 11.78
C LEU A 394 16.28 -5.35 11.51
N LYS A 395 15.41 -5.45 12.51
CA LYS A 395 14.02 -5.03 12.47
C LYS A 395 13.65 -4.28 13.73
N ARG A 396 12.57 -3.50 13.65
CA ARG A 396 11.83 -3.02 14.82
C ARG A 396 10.95 -4.13 15.38
N SER A 397 10.49 -3.99 16.62
CA SER A 397 9.54 -4.93 17.25
C SER A 397 8.23 -5.05 16.46
N ASN A 398 7.84 -4.02 15.72
CA ASN A 398 6.70 -4.03 14.79
C ASN A 398 6.97 -4.73 13.44
N GLY A 399 8.14 -5.35 13.25
CA GLY A 399 8.51 -6.10 12.05
C GLY A 399 9.10 -5.27 10.91
N TYR A 400 9.15 -3.93 11.04
CA TYR A 400 9.74 -3.07 10.01
C TYR A 400 11.25 -3.32 9.89
N ILE A 401 11.71 -3.71 8.70
CA ILE A 401 13.13 -3.95 8.42
C ILE A 401 13.87 -2.62 8.42
N ILE A 402 14.86 -2.51 9.29
CA ILE A 402 15.79 -1.39 9.35
C ILE A 402 16.88 -1.59 8.31
N ASP A 403 17.55 -2.75 8.33
CA ASP A 403 18.54 -3.16 7.34
C ASP A 403 18.84 -4.68 7.40
N SER A 404 19.62 -5.20 6.45
CA SER A 404 20.12 -6.57 6.47
C SER A 404 21.49 -6.70 5.80
N SER A 405 22.24 -7.73 6.20
CA SER A 405 23.50 -8.15 5.54
C SER A 405 23.43 -8.27 4.03
N ALA A 406 22.26 -8.54 3.48
CA ALA A 406 22.11 -8.74 2.06
C ALA A 406 21.69 -7.52 1.25
N ASN A 407 21.21 -6.47 1.93
CA ASN A 407 21.21 -5.14 1.32
C ASN A 407 22.65 -4.60 1.15
N ASN A 408 23.63 -5.32 1.72
CA ASN A 408 25.05 -4.99 1.72
C ASN A 408 25.84 -6.07 0.97
N ASP A 409 25.38 -6.49 -0.21
CA ASP A 409 26.01 -7.49 -1.08
C ASP A 409 26.25 -8.86 -0.41
N GLY A 410 25.42 -9.21 0.59
CA GLY A 410 25.55 -10.44 1.36
C GLY A 410 26.76 -10.45 2.31
N VAL A 411 27.39 -9.29 2.54
CA VAL A 411 28.55 -9.16 3.43
C VAL A 411 28.12 -9.52 4.86
N PRO A 412 28.68 -10.60 5.44
CA PRO A 412 28.33 -10.99 6.79
C PRO A 412 28.89 -9.98 7.80
N PHE A 413 28.20 -9.84 8.93
CA PHE A 413 28.79 -9.16 10.07
C PHE A 413 29.74 -10.11 10.79
N ILE A 414 30.98 -9.68 11.00
CA ILE A 414 32.06 -10.49 11.54
C ILE A 414 32.56 -9.85 12.83
N PHE A 415 32.56 -10.62 13.92
CA PHE A 415 33.05 -10.15 15.21
C PHE A 415 33.59 -11.29 16.06
N ILE A 416 34.30 -10.96 17.14
CA ILE A 416 34.71 -11.92 18.17
C ILE A 416 33.71 -11.84 19.31
N VAL A 417 33.09 -12.95 19.68
CA VAL A 417 32.10 -12.99 20.77
C VAL A 417 32.78 -12.58 22.08
N GLY A 418 32.20 -11.63 22.80
CA GLY A 418 32.74 -11.05 24.04
C GLY A 418 33.75 -9.92 23.85
N SER A 419 34.11 -9.55 22.61
CA SER A 419 35.09 -8.48 22.35
C SER A 419 34.53 -7.05 22.48
N GLY A 420 33.20 -6.91 22.57
CA GLY A 420 32.52 -5.61 22.54
C GLY A 420 32.32 -5.03 21.13
N ALA A 421 32.68 -5.77 20.07
CA ALA A 421 32.49 -5.33 18.69
C ALA A 421 31.03 -5.47 18.19
N ALA A 422 30.20 -6.28 18.85
CA ALA A 422 28.76 -6.38 18.61
C ALA A 422 27.97 -5.63 19.69
N ILE A 423 26.78 -5.14 19.34
CA ILE A 423 25.85 -4.58 20.34
C ILE A 423 25.59 -5.61 21.44
N LYS A 424 25.47 -5.15 22.69
CA LYS A 424 25.48 -6.02 23.88
C LYS A 424 24.42 -7.12 23.81
N GLY A 425 23.20 -6.79 23.38
CA GLY A 425 22.13 -7.78 23.28
C GLY A 425 22.34 -8.83 22.20
N LEU A 426 23.06 -8.50 21.13
CA LEU A 426 23.45 -9.47 20.11
C LEU A 426 24.58 -10.38 20.61
N ASP A 427 25.59 -9.81 21.27
CA ASP A 427 26.71 -10.57 21.83
C ASP A 427 26.25 -11.56 22.91
N GLU A 428 25.23 -11.19 23.69
CA GLU A 428 24.61 -12.08 24.67
C GLU A 428 23.72 -13.13 24.01
N GLY A 429 22.80 -12.72 23.12
CA GLY A 429 21.77 -13.62 22.57
C GLY A 429 22.29 -14.64 21.55
N ILE A 430 23.48 -14.44 20.99
CA ILE A 430 24.10 -15.39 20.05
C ILE A 430 24.77 -16.60 20.74
N ARG A 431 25.07 -16.50 22.04
CA ARG A 431 25.77 -17.55 22.78
C ARG A 431 24.93 -18.82 22.84
N GLY A 432 25.59 -19.97 22.72
CA GLY A 432 24.93 -21.28 22.72
C GLY A 432 24.18 -21.62 21.42
N MET A 433 24.19 -20.73 20.42
CA MET A 433 23.70 -21.04 19.08
C MET A 433 24.70 -21.93 18.34
N LYS A 434 24.24 -22.86 17.49
CA LYS A 434 25.13 -23.67 16.64
C LYS A 434 25.32 -23.07 15.25
N VAL A 435 26.50 -23.24 14.67
CA VAL A 435 26.77 -22.90 13.27
C VAL A 435 25.75 -23.60 12.35
N GLY A 436 25.21 -22.86 11.39
CA GLY A 436 24.12 -23.30 10.50
C GLY A 436 22.71 -23.02 11.03
N GLY A 437 22.56 -22.69 12.32
CA GLY A 437 21.27 -22.39 12.93
C GLY A 437 20.71 -21.02 12.53
N ILE A 438 19.43 -20.80 12.83
CA ILE A 438 18.75 -19.50 12.69
C ILE A 438 18.09 -19.15 14.02
N ARG A 439 18.36 -17.94 14.51
CA ARG A 439 17.83 -17.44 15.78
C ARG A 439 17.25 -16.04 15.59
N ARG A 440 16.12 -15.82 16.24
CA ARG A 440 15.54 -14.49 16.45
C ARG A 440 15.94 -13.99 17.82
N ILE A 441 16.53 -12.81 17.91
CA ILE A 441 16.90 -12.14 19.15
C ILE A 441 16.11 -10.84 19.26
N VAL A 442 15.41 -10.63 20.38
CA VAL A 442 14.77 -9.37 20.74
C VAL A 442 15.63 -8.66 21.77
N ILE A 443 16.07 -7.45 21.43
CA ILE A 443 17.05 -6.66 22.16
C ILE A 443 16.38 -5.38 22.66
N PRO A 444 16.31 -5.16 23.98
CA PRO A 444 15.87 -3.90 24.55
C PRO A 444 16.73 -2.72 24.04
N PRO A 445 16.16 -1.50 23.87
CA PRO A 445 16.91 -0.36 23.38
C PRO A 445 18.17 -0.06 24.20
N SER A 446 18.12 -0.28 25.52
CA SER A 446 19.24 -0.10 26.47
C SER A 446 20.45 -1.02 26.20
N LEU A 447 20.28 -2.11 25.45
CA LEU A 447 21.32 -3.08 25.10
C LEU A 447 21.65 -3.11 23.60
N SER A 448 21.19 -2.08 22.87
CA SER A 448 21.38 -1.97 21.42
C SER A 448 22.48 -0.96 21.07
N TYR A 449 22.19 0.09 20.29
CA TYR A 449 23.15 1.04 19.73
C TYR A 449 23.46 2.20 20.68
N VAL A 450 23.57 1.93 21.99
CA VAL A 450 23.79 2.97 23.02
C VAL A 450 25.12 3.70 22.89
N ASP A 451 26.13 3.04 22.29
CA ASP A 451 27.47 3.60 22.12
C ASP A 451 27.60 4.51 20.87
N GLY A 452 26.54 4.60 20.06
CA GLY A 452 26.46 5.40 18.83
C GLY A 452 26.44 4.57 17.55
N LEU A 453 26.31 5.27 16.41
CA LEU A 453 26.19 4.68 15.05
C LEU A 453 27.33 5.09 14.11
N GLU A 454 28.39 5.67 14.67
CA GLU A 454 29.58 6.05 13.91
C GLU A 454 30.46 4.83 13.62
N GLU A 455 31.36 4.95 12.65
CA GLU A 455 32.28 3.88 12.29
C GLU A 455 33.16 3.47 13.50
N GLY A 456 33.39 2.17 13.66
CA GLY A 456 34.14 1.62 14.80
C GLY A 456 33.32 1.43 16.10
N LYS A 457 32.02 1.77 16.09
CA LYS A 457 31.10 1.44 17.19
C LYS A 457 30.56 0.00 17.09
N PRO A 458 30.01 -0.57 18.18
CA PRO A 458 29.49 -1.93 18.18
C PRO A 458 28.36 -2.12 17.15
N GLY A 459 28.44 -3.18 16.36
CA GLY A 459 27.53 -3.45 15.24
C GLY A 459 26.59 -4.64 15.43
N PRO A 460 25.85 -5.03 14.37
CA PRO A 460 25.99 -4.58 12.99
C PRO A 460 25.45 -3.15 12.76
N ILE A 461 26.28 -2.25 12.22
CA ILE A 461 25.85 -0.88 11.88
C ILE A 461 25.54 -0.83 10.39
N PRO A 462 24.30 -0.49 9.99
CA PRO A 462 23.95 -0.39 8.58
C PRO A 462 24.67 0.78 7.89
N PRO A 463 25.13 0.62 6.64
CA PRO A 463 25.68 1.72 5.88
C PRO A 463 24.55 2.68 5.44
N GLY A 464 24.88 3.96 5.36
CA GLY A 464 23.97 4.99 4.87
C GLY A 464 23.14 5.70 5.95
N PHE A 465 22.63 6.87 5.57
CA PHE A 465 21.98 7.80 6.47
C PHE A 465 20.59 7.29 6.94
N GLY A 466 19.79 6.75 6.02
CA GLY A 466 18.40 6.34 6.28
C GLY A 466 18.27 5.27 7.38
N PRO A 467 18.93 4.10 7.26
CA PRO A 467 18.93 3.08 8.30
C PRO A 467 19.41 3.60 9.66
N LYS A 468 20.46 4.43 9.68
CA LYS A 468 20.96 5.06 10.91
C LYS A 468 19.92 6.00 11.54
N GLN A 469 19.15 6.76 10.76
CA GLN A 469 18.06 7.57 11.30
C GLN A 469 16.92 6.74 11.87
N ARG A 470 16.59 5.61 11.25
CA ARG A 470 15.59 4.66 11.78
C ARG A 470 16.03 4.09 13.12
N ILE A 471 17.31 3.73 13.26
CA ILE A 471 17.88 3.30 14.54
C ILE A 471 17.79 4.44 15.56
N LYS A 472 18.22 5.66 15.21
CA LYS A 472 18.15 6.84 16.12
C LYS A 472 16.73 7.10 16.63
N ARG A 473 15.70 6.94 15.79
CA ARG A 473 14.30 7.09 16.19
C ARG A 473 13.90 6.08 17.27
N VAL A 474 14.27 4.82 17.09
CA VAL A 474 14.01 3.77 18.10
C VAL A 474 14.80 4.03 19.38
N MET A 475 16.06 4.46 19.26
CA MET A 475 16.90 4.83 20.40
C MET A 475 16.35 6.02 21.20
N ASN A 476 15.66 6.96 20.53
CA ASN A 476 15.00 8.10 21.18
C ASN A 476 13.65 7.74 21.82
N MET A 477 13.16 6.52 21.61
CA MET A 477 11.91 5.99 22.17
C MET A 477 12.17 5.02 23.34
N ILE A 478 13.28 5.22 24.08
CA ILE A 478 13.71 4.31 25.14
C ILE A 478 12.69 4.13 26.28
N ASP A 479 11.81 5.12 26.46
CA ASP A 479 10.76 5.13 27.48
C ASP A 479 9.41 4.57 26.99
N VAL A 480 9.30 4.16 25.72
CA VAL A 480 8.08 3.56 25.17
C VAL A 480 8.05 2.07 25.52
N PRO A 481 7.02 1.60 26.27
CA PRO A 481 6.86 0.18 26.55
C PRO A 481 6.78 -0.62 25.24
N ASP A 482 7.41 -1.80 25.21
CA ASP A 482 7.38 -2.76 24.09
C ASP A 482 8.16 -2.38 22.80
N GLU A 483 8.82 -1.21 22.77
CA GLU A 483 9.74 -0.90 21.67
C GLU A 483 11.06 -1.65 21.87
N SER A 484 11.45 -2.47 20.88
CA SER A 484 12.69 -3.25 20.94
C SER A 484 13.24 -3.46 19.53
N PHE A 485 14.53 -3.77 19.43
CA PHE A 485 15.11 -4.27 18.19
C PHE A 485 14.88 -5.77 18.10
N MET A 486 14.66 -6.26 16.88
CA MET A 486 14.59 -7.67 16.58
C MET A 486 15.66 -7.99 15.53
N ILE A 487 16.50 -8.97 15.79
CA ILE A 487 17.53 -9.45 14.86
C ILE A 487 17.26 -10.91 14.54
N ASP A 488 16.95 -11.18 13.28
CA ASP A 488 16.99 -12.54 12.74
C ASP A 488 18.40 -12.78 12.20
N LEU A 489 19.06 -13.85 12.65
CA LEU A 489 20.45 -14.14 12.26
C LEU A 489 20.71 -15.62 12.02
N LYS A 490 21.74 -15.88 11.21
CA LYS A 490 22.26 -17.21 10.87
C LYS A 490 23.76 -17.17 11.05
N VAL A 491 24.25 -18.09 11.86
CA VAL A 491 25.69 -18.28 12.03
C VAL A 491 26.17 -19.08 10.83
N THR A 492 26.98 -18.47 9.97
CA THR A 492 27.49 -19.14 8.76
C THR A 492 28.81 -19.85 9.01
N ARG A 493 29.62 -19.34 9.94
CA ARG A 493 30.94 -19.89 10.26
C ARG A 493 31.40 -19.43 11.64
N GLN A 494 32.21 -20.26 12.28
CA GLN A 494 32.99 -19.95 13.48
C GLN A 494 34.44 -20.41 13.30
N GLN A 495 35.41 -19.67 13.86
CA GLN A 495 36.85 -19.99 13.86
C GLN A 495 37.45 -19.75 15.26
#